data_AF-A0A1H6VF15-F1
#
_entry.id   AF-A0A1H6VF15-F1
#
_cell.length_a   1.000
_cell.length_b   1.000
_cell.length_c   1.000
_cell.angle_alpha   90.00
_cell.angle_beta   90.00
_cell.angle_gamma   90.00
#
_symmetry.space_group_name_H-M   'P 1'
#
loop_
_entity.id
_entity.type
_entity.pdbx_description
1 polymer ?
#
loop_
_entity_poly.entity_id
_entity_poly.type
_entity_poly.pdbx_seq_one_letter_code
_entity_poly.pdbx_strand_id
1 'polypeptide(L)' 'MARRPADDAHRPGPRRSGDATPTPRAWAARILALRTKEERQQALAEVPEELRELVKKHVEIAWNHPARRNKP' A
#
# COMPACT_ATOMS: atom_id res chain seq x y z
N MET A 1 37.95 33.65 19.84
CA MET A 1 36.48 33.47 19.97
C MET A 1 36.10 32.16 19.31
N ALA A 2 35.35 31.31 20.01
CA ALA A 2 35.15 29.90 19.69
C ALA A 2 34.26 29.65 18.45
N ARG A 3 34.57 28.59 17.71
CA ARG A 3 33.82 28.04 16.58
C ARG A 3 32.39 27.69 17.01
N ARG A 4 31.37 28.14 16.28
CA ARG A 4 30.02 27.56 16.33
C ARG A 4 29.91 26.48 15.23
N PRO A 5 29.76 25.19 15.55
CA PRO A 5 29.22 24.24 14.60
C PRO A 5 27.70 24.27 14.71
N ALA A 6 27.05 24.93 13.77
CA ALA A 6 25.66 24.68 13.40
C ALA A 6 25.75 24.41 11.90
N ASP A 7 25.51 23.19 11.42
CA ASP A 7 24.17 22.65 11.29
C ASP A 7 24.32 21.15 10.92
N ASP A 8 24.27 20.26 11.91
CA ASP A 8 24.24 18.81 11.71
C ASP A 8 23.06 18.24 12.51
N ALA A 9 21.84 18.52 12.06
CA ALA A 9 20.64 17.93 12.65
C ALA A 9 19.39 18.05 11.77
N HIS A 10 19.46 17.76 10.47
CA HIS A 10 18.27 17.27 9.76
C HIS A 10 18.39 15.77 9.52
N ARG A 11 18.47 15.00 10.60
CA ARG A 11 18.16 13.58 10.52
C ARG A 11 16.63 13.48 10.48
N PRO A 12 15.98 13.17 9.33
CA PRO A 12 14.57 12.88 9.35
C PRO A 12 14.37 11.70 10.31
N GLY A 13 13.65 11.93 11.41
CA GLY A 13 13.30 10.87 12.35
C GLY A 13 12.62 9.72 11.60
N PRO A 14 12.75 8.46 12.09
CA PRO A 14 12.05 7.35 11.47
C PRO A 14 10.57 7.70 11.43
N ARG A 15 9.98 7.75 10.23
CA ARG A 15 8.54 7.98 10.07
C ARG A 15 7.83 6.83 10.78
N ARG A 16 7.41 7.09 12.01
CA ARG A 16 6.64 6.16 12.82
C ARG A 16 5.25 6.08 12.20
N SER A 17 5.06 5.15 11.29
CA SER A 17 3.74 4.78 10.77
C SER A 17 3.36 3.45 11.40
N GLY A 18 3.11 3.46 12.70
CA GLY A 18 2.33 2.43 13.38
C GLY A 18 0.88 2.92 13.42
N ASP A 19 -0.05 2.07 12.97
CA ASP A 19 -1.51 2.30 12.98
C ASP A 19 -2.12 3.20 11.90
N ALA A 20 -1.49 3.29 10.72
CA ALA A 20 -2.25 3.69 9.53
C ALA A 20 -3.10 2.50 9.07
N THR A 21 -4.43 2.61 9.18
CA THR A 21 -5.33 1.64 8.56
C THR A 21 -4.95 1.48 7.08
N PRO A 22 -4.75 0.24 6.58
CA PRO A 22 -4.27 0.07 5.23
C PRO A 22 -5.30 0.67 4.28
N THR A 23 -4.86 1.59 3.42
CA THR A 23 -5.76 2.22 2.46
C THR A 23 -6.36 1.16 1.53
N PRO A 24 -7.55 1.39 0.95
CA PRO A 24 -8.16 0.46 -0.01
C PRO A 24 -7.21 0.06 -1.14
N ARG A 25 -6.36 1.00 -1.58
CA ARG A 25 -5.32 0.77 -2.58
C ARG A 25 -4.22 -0.17 -2.08
N ALA A 26 -3.80 -0.05 -0.82
CA ALA A 26 -2.81 -0.96 -0.22
C ALA A 26 -3.36 -2.38 -0.08
N TRP A 27 -4.64 -2.53 0.30
CA TRP A 27 -5.34 -3.82 0.31
C TRP A 27 -5.40 -4.44 -1.09
N ALA A 28 -5.83 -3.67 -2.09
CA ALA A 28 -5.89 -4.15 -3.47
C ALA A 28 -4.52 -4.58 -4.00
N ALA A 29 -3.44 -3.84 -3.69
CA ALA A 29 -2.09 -4.21 -4.05
C ALA A 29 -1.64 -5.52 -3.39
N ARG A 30 -1.96 -5.73 -2.10
CA ARG A 30 -1.70 -6.99 -1.40
C ARG A 30 -2.44 -8.16 -2.05
N ILE A 31 -3.73 -8.01 -2.33
CA ILE A 31 -4.54 -9.04 -2.99
C ILE A 31 -3.97 -9.38 -4.37
N LEU A 32 -3.58 -8.38 -5.16
CA LEU A 32 -3.01 -8.59 -6.50
C LEU A 32 -1.63 -9.25 -6.49
N ALA A 33 -0.86 -9.09 -5.41
CA ALA A 33 0.44 -9.75 -5.25
C ALA A 33 0.31 -11.27 -5.01
N LEU A 34 -0.83 -11.73 -4.49
CA LEU A 34 -1.10 -13.15 -4.25
C LEU A 34 -1.22 -13.91 -5.57
N ARG A 35 -0.71 -15.14 -5.59
CA ARG A 35 -0.57 -15.93 -6.82
C ARG A 35 -1.83 -16.75 -7.10
N THR A 36 -2.41 -17.34 -6.07
CA THR A 36 -3.57 -18.22 -6.22
C THR A 36 -4.90 -17.46 -6.06
N LYS A 37 -5.97 -18.05 -6.60
CA LYS A 37 -7.33 -17.52 -6.43
C LYS A 37 -7.81 -17.64 -4.99
N GLU A 38 -7.42 -18.72 -4.32
CA GLU A 38 -7.84 -19.02 -2.95
C GLU A 38 -7.25 -18.02 -1.94
N GLU A 39 -5.95 -17.74 -2.04
CA GLU A 39 -5.29 -16.70 -1.22
C GLU A 39 -5.95 -15.33 -1.41
N ARG A 40 -6.33 -14.98 -2.65
CA ARG A 40 -7.02 -13.71 -2.95
C ARG A 40 -8.40 -13.64 -2.29
N GLN A 41 -9.13 -14.75 -2.24
CA GLN A 41 -10.44 -14.79 -1.58
C GLN A 41 -10.31 -14.69 -0.06
N GLN A 42 -9.31 -15.35 0.54
CA GLN A 42 -9.00 -15.21 1.96
C GLN A 42 -8.63 -13.76 2.30
N ALA A 43 -7.75 -13.14 1.52
CA ALA A 43 -7.38 -11.74 1.72
C ALA A 43 -8.57 -10.78 1.56
N LEU A 44 -9.53 -11.08 0.68
CA LEU A 44 -10.79 -10.32 0.56
C LEU A 44 -11.75 -10.55 1.75
N ALA A 45 -11.60 -11.64 2.51
CA ALA A 45 -12.36 -11.89 3.73
C ALA A 45 -11.75 -11.16 4.95
N GLU A 46 -10.45 -10.89 4.93
CA GLU A 46 -9.76 -10.07 5.96
C GLU A 46 -10.04 -8.57 5.81
N VAL A 47 -10.50 -8.12 4.63
CA VAL A 47 -10.85 -6.72 4.39
C VAL A 47 -12.14 -6.36 5.16
N PRO A 48 -12.16 -5.28 5.95
CA PRO A 48 -13.37 -4.78 6.60
C PRO A 48 -14.50 -4.55 5.60
N GLU A 49 -15.73 -4.90 5.97
CA GLU A 49 -16.89 -4.86 5.06
C GLU A 49 -17.11 -3.48 4.42
N GLU A 50 -16.90 -2.41 5.19
CA GLU A 50 -17.01 -1.02 4.70
C GLU A 50 -16.04 -0.70 3.56
N LEU A 51 -14.87 -1.35 3.54
CA LEU A 51 -13.85 -1.15 2.51
C LEU A 51 -13.91 -2.22 1.41
N ARG A 52 -14.68 -3.29 1.59
CA ARG A 52 -14.67 -4.47 0.72
C ARG A 52 -15.08 -4.15 -0.71
N GLU A 53 -16.17 -3.40 -0.87
CA GLU A 53 -16.66 -2.95 -2.18
C GLU A 53 -15.63 -2.05 -2.87
N LEU A 54 -15.02 -1.13 -2.12
CA LEU A 54 -14.02 -0.21 -2.63
C LEU A 54 -12.73 -0.94 -3.03
N VAL A 55 -12.28 -1.90 -2.23
CA VAL A 55 -11.12 -2.75 -2.51
C VAL A 55 -11.38 -3.62 -3.74
N LYS A 56 -12.56 -4.22 -3.87
CA LYS A 56 -12.96 -5.02 -5.04
C LYS A 56 -12.85 -4.20 -6.32
N LYS A 57 -13.38 -2.97 -6.32
CA LYS A 57 -13.26 -2.03 -7.44
C LYS A 57 -11.80 -1.67 -7.74
N HIS A 58 -10.98 -1.43 -6.71
CA HIS A 58 -9.55 -1.17 -6.89
C HIS A 58 -8.80 -2.37 -7.49
N VAL A 59 -9.11 -3.59 -7.05
CA VAL A 59 -8.54 -4.83 -7.60
C VAL A 59 -8.90 -4.96 -9.07
N GLU A 60 -10.17 -4.73 -9.44
CA GLU A 60 -10.63 -4.79 -10.83
C GLU A 60 -9.93 -3.75 -11.71
N ILE A 61 -9.90 -2.49 -11.27
CA ILE A 61 -9.22 -1.40 -12.01
C ILE A 61 -7.74 -1.72 -12.19
N ALA A 62 -7.05 -2.15 -11.13
CA ALA A 62 -5.64 -2.45 -11.19
C ALA A 62 -5.34 -3.71 -12.00
N TRP A 63 -6.24 -4.70 -12.02
CA TRP A 63 -6.13 -5.88 -12.88
C TRP A 63 -6.24 -5.51 -14.36
N ASN A 64 -7.23 -4.67 -14.71
CA ASN A 64 -7.53 -4.21 -16.06
C ASN A 64 -6.63 -3.04 -16.54
N HIS A 65 -5.74 -2.54 -15.67
CA HIS A 65 -4.95 -1.34 -15.96
C HIS A 65 -4.05 -1.54 -17.20
N PRO A 66 -4.05 -0.61 -18.17
CA PRO A 66 -3.32 -0.77 -19.44
C PRO A 66 -1.81 -0.95 -19.25
N ALA A 67 -1.22 -0.39 -18.18
CA ALA A 67 0.20 -0.61 -17.87
C ALA A 67 0.55 -2.08 -17.56
N ARG A 68 -0.42 -2.95 -17.25
CA ARG A 68 -0.19 -4.40 -17.14
C ARG A 68 -0.23 -5.11 -18.49
N ARG A 69 -0.96 -4.56 -19.47
CA ARG A 69 -1.01 -5.06 -20.86
C ARG A 69 0.18 -4.59 -21.68
N ASN A 70 0.77 -3.44 -21.34
CA ASN A 70 1.90 -2.85 -22.05
C ASN A 70 3.26 -3.19 -21.38
N LYS A 71 3.48 -4.47 -21.07
CA LYS A 71 4.80 -4.96 -20.71
C LYS A 71 5.51 -5.38 -22.02
N PRO A 72 6.66 -4.79 -22.39
CA PRO A 72 7.45 -5.29 -23.52
C PRO A 72 7.89 -6.74 -23.30
#